data_AF-A0A124EBT9-F1
#
_entry.id   AF-A0A124EBT9-F1
#
_cell.length_a   1.000
_cell.length_b   1.000
_cell.length_c   1.000
_cell.angle_alpha   90.00
_cell.angle_beta   90.00
_cell.angle_gamma   90.00
#
_symmetry.space_group_name_H-M   'P 1'
#
loop_
_entity.id
_entity.type
_entity.pdbx_description
1 polymer ?
#
loop_
_entity_poly.entity_id
_entity_poly.type
_entity_poly.pdbx_seq_one_letter_code
_entity_poly.pdbx_strand_id
1 'polypeptide(L)'
;METRPGDKAARELLVHRGDYHPVVDGWLAQALADRSGHYADPAARTAAVDSLPDRVRAHAVLLAALARTGAPAADGELEFAARLAQADPAATNALAIWLDRVLAPTELAEAGAGQDGAQ
;
A
#
# COMPACT_ATOMS: atom_id res chain seq x y z
N MET A 1 10.02 32.18 -0.26
CA MET A 1 9.86 30.79 -0.70
C MET A 1 8.61 30.25 -0.04
N GLU A 2 7.49 30.18 -0.75
CA GLU A 2 6.27 29.54 -0.22
C GLU A 2 6.55 28.04 -0.06
N THR A 3 6.57 27.58 1.18
CA THR A 3 6.59 26.16 1.52
C THR A 3 5.37 25.54 0.90
N ARG A 4 5.58 24.70 -0.13
CA ARG A 4 4.48 23.98 -0.78
C ARG A 4 3.66 23.28 0.31
N PRO A 5 2.33 23.44 0.34
CA PRO A 5 1.50 22.71 1.29
C PRO A 5 1.81 21.22 1.13
N GLY A 6 2.11 20.53 2.23
CA GLY A 6 2.28 19.08 2.20
C GLY A 6 1.05 18.39 1.62
N ASP A 7 1.16 17.11 1.22
CA ASP A 7 0.10 16.35 0.52
C ASP A 7 -1.29 16.52 1.17
N LYS A 8 -1.33 16.55 2.51
CA LYS A 8 -2.53 16.86 3.30
C LYS A 8 -3.16 18.21 2.95
N ALA A 9 -2.38 19.29 3.01
CA ALA A 9 -2.87 20.65 2.82
C ALA A 9 -3.25 20.93 1.35
N ALA A 10 -2.53 20.34 0.39
CA ALA A 10 -2.91 20.40 -1.02
C ALA A 10 -4.23 19.68 -1.28
N ARG A 11 -4.42 18.51 -0.66
CA ARG A 11 -5.66 17.73 -0.74
C ARG A 11 -6.83 18.44 -0.07
N GLU A 12 -6.67 18.96 1.15
CA GLU A 12 -7.71 19.71 1.85
C GLU A 12 -8.16 20.94 1.05
N LEU A 13 -7.22 21.63 0.39
CA LEU A 13 -7.53 22.75 -0.49
C LEU A 13 -8.36 22.32 -1.72
N LEU A 14 -8.00 21.21 -2.37
CA LEU A 14 -8.75 20.68 -3.51
C LEU A 14 -10.15 20.21 -3.11
N VAL A 15 -10.27 19.55 -1.95
CA VAL A 15 -11.57 19.12 -1.40
C VAL A 15 -12.42 20.35 -1.09
N HIS A 16 -11.84 21.37 -0.48
CA HIS A 16 -12.54 22.61 -0.14
C HIS A 16 -13.04 23.37 -1.37
N ARG A 17 -12.30 23.32 -2.48
CA ARG A 17 -12.71 23.94 -3.75
C ARG A 17 -13.73 23.10 -4.55
N GLY A 18 -13.97 21.85 -4.16
CA GLY A 18 -14.81 20.92 -4.94
C GLY A 18 -14.12 20.36 -6.19
N ASP A 19 -12.84 20.68 -6.40
CA ASP A 19 -12.03 20.23 -7.53
C ASP A 19 -11.37 18.86 -7.29
N TYR A 20 -11.62 18.27 -6.14
CA TYR A 20 -10.99 17.01 -5.75
C TYR A 20 -11.68 15.81 -6.38
N HIS A 21 -10.92 15.05 -7.17
CA HIS A 21 -11.42 13.88 -7.88
C HIS A 21 -10.98 12.58 -7.20
N PRO A 22 -11.86 11.57 -7.02
CA PRO A 22 -11.52 10.30 -6.38
C PRO A 22 -10.36 9.54 -7.05
N VAL A 23 -10.15 9.78 -8.34
CA VAL A 23 -9.02 9.23 -9.11
C VAL A 23 -7.65 9.64 -8.54
N VAL A 24 -7.58 10.79 -7.87
CA VAL A 24 -6.34 11.30 -7.25
C VAL A 24 -5.89 10.39 -6.11
N ASP A 25 -6.83 9.81 -5.34
CA ASP A 25 -6.51 8.86 -4.27
C ASP A 25 -5.97 7.54 -4.83
N GLY A 26 -6.51 7.08 -5.96
CA GLY A 26 -5.98 5.92 -6.66
C GLY A 26 -4.55 6.16 -7.15
N TRP A 27 -4.29 7.32 -7.74
CA TRP A 27 -2.96 7.68 -8.21
C TRP A 27 -1.94 7.82 -7.06
N LEU A 28 -2.31 8.46 -5.95
CA LEU A 28 -1.45 8.54 -4.76
C LEU A 28 -1.15 7.16 -4.19
N ALA A 29 -2.17 6.30 -4.08
CA ALA A 29 -2.00 4.95 -3.55
C ALA A 29 -1.05 4.12 -4.43
N GLN A 30 -1.19 4.20 -5.75
CA GLN A 30 -0.30 3.54 -6.71
C GLN A 30 1.13 4.07 -6.61
N ALA A 31 1.31 5.40 -6.60
CA ALA A 31 2.64 6.01 -6.51
C ALA A 31 3.36 5.65 -5.19
N LEU A 32 2.61 5.54 -4.09
CA LEU A 32 3.13 5.12 -2.79
C LEU A 32 3.52 3.64 -2.78
N ALA A 33 2.72 2.78 -3.41
CA ALA A 33 2.99 1.35 -3.56
C ALA A 33 4.25 1.10 -4.41
N ASP A 34 4.33 1.76 -5.56
CA ASP A 34 5.44 1.64 -6.52
C ASP A 34 6.69 2.42 -6.10
N ARG A 35 6.65 3.14 -4.96
CA ARG A 35 7.72 4.01 -4.47
C ARG A 35 8.23 4.96 -5.56
N SER A 36 7.30 5.53 -6.31
CA SER A 36 7.57 6.33 -7.50
C SER A 36 7.37 7.83 -7.23
N GLY A 37 8.02 8.68 -8.03
CA GLY A 37 7.91 10.13 -7.90
C GLY A 37 8.34 10.64 -6.52
N HIS A 38 7.46 11.38 -5.83
CA HIS A 38 7.73 11.91 -4.49
C HIS A 38 8.01 10.80 -3.46
N TYR A 39 7.36 9.64 -3.59
CA TYR A 39 7.47 8.52 -2.64
C TYR A 39 8.69 7.61 -2.87
N ALA A 40 9.55 7.96 -3.84
CA ALA A 40 10.90 7.38 -3.93
C ALA A 40 11.73 7.76 -2.70
N ASP A 41 11.51 8.97 -2.16
CA ASP A 41 12.16 9.45 -0.95
C ASP A 41 11.58 8.78 0.31
N PRO A 42 12.42 8.19 1.18
CA PRO A 42 11.96 7.52 2.38
C PRO A 42 11.33 8.48 3.41
N ALA A 43 11.77 9.73 3.50
CA ALA A 43 11.20 10.71 4.43
C ALA A 43 9.80 11.13 3.97
N ALA A 44 9.57 11.25 2.66
CA ALA A 44 8.26 11.48 2.07
C ALA A 44 7.28 10.34 2.40
N ARG A 45 7.73 9.07 2.37
CA ARG A 45 6.89 7.93 2.78
C ARG A 45 6.54 7.96 4.25
N THR A 46 7.48 8.34 5.12
CA THR A 46 7.19 8.52 6.55
C THR A 46 6.19 9.65 6.77
N ALA A 47 6.37 10.80 6.11
CA ALA A 47 5.44 11.92 6.19
C ALA A 47 4.05 11.59 5.61
N ALA A 48 3.96 10.66 4.66
CA ALA A 48 2.70 10.17 4.12
C ALA A 48 1.85 9.44 5.18
N VAL A 49 2.49 8.83 6.19
CA VAL A 49 1.80 8.17 7.31
C VAL A 49 0.95 9.16 8.08
N ASP A 50 1.42 10.38 8.31
CA ASP A 50 0.67 11.40 9.06
C ASP A 50 -0.20 12.31 8.16
N SER A 51 0.12 12.39 6.87
CA SER A 51 -0.51 13.35 5.96
C SER A 51 -1.64 12.77 5.10
N LEU A 52 -1.57 11.48 4.73
CA LEU A 52 -2.58 10.86 3.88
C LEU A 52 -3.82 10.39 4.66
N PRO A 53 -4.94 10.13 3.98
CA PRO A 53 -6.07 9.43 4.59
C PRO A 53 -5.78 7.95 4.82
N ASP A 54 -6.38 7.38 5.86
CA ASP A 54 -6.32 5.93 6.12
C ASP A 54 -6.68 5.08 4.91
N ARG A 55 -7.73 5.45 4.16
CA ARG A 55 -8.14 4.72 2.94
C ARG A 55 -7.04 4.69 1.87
N VAL A 56 -6.29 5.78 1.69
CA VAL A 56 -5.24 5.88 0.66
C VAL A 56 -4.03 5.05 1.09
N ARG A 57 -3.66 5.12 2.38
CA ARG A 57 -2.59 4.30 2.94
C ARG A 57 -2.92 2.82 2.85
N ALA A 58 -4.13 2.43 3.27
CA ALA A 58 -4.56 1.03 3.25
C ALA A 58 -4.59 0.47 1.82
N HIS A 59 -5.09 1.27 0.85
CA HIS A 59 -5.05 0.90 -0.56
C HIS A 59 -3.61 0.70 -1.05
N ALA A 60 -2.69 1.63 -0.77
CA ALA A 60 -1.28 1.50 -1.17
C ALA A 60 -0.59 0.25 -0.60
N VAL A 61 -0.87 -0.07 0.67
CA VAL A 61 -0.29 -1.26 1.33
C VAL A 61 -0.79 -2.54 0.66
N LEU A 62 -2.08 -2.60 0.30
CA LEU A 62 -2.65 -3.73 -0.43
C LEU A 62 -2.05 -3.86 -1.83
N LEU A 63 -1.90 -2.77 -2.57
CA LEU A 63 -1.25 -2.75 -3.89
C LEU A 63 0.19 -3.26 -3.83
N ALA A 64 0.95 -2.81 -2.84
CA ALA A 64 2.33 -3.25 -2.63
C ALA A 64 2.43 -4.74 -2.22
N ALA A 65 1.42 -5.29 -1.57
CA ALA A 65 1.35 -6.72 -1.26
C ALA A 65 0.98 -7.53 -2.51
N LEU A 66 0.00 -7.06 -3.31
CA LEU A 66 -0.40 -7.70 -4.57
C LEU A 66 0.74 -7.71 -5.59
N ALA A 67 1.51 -6.63 -5.72
CA ALA A 67 2.66 -6.58 -6.62
C ALA A 67 3.71 -7.67 -6.33
N ARG A 68 3.79 -8.16 -5.09
CA ARG A 68 4.70 -9.25 -4.70
C ARG A 68 4.23 -10.64 -5.12
N THR A 69 2.97 -10.78 -5.55
CA THR A 69 2.47 -12.03 -6.13
C THR A 69 3.04 -12.30 -7.53
N GLY A 70 3.71 -11.32 -8.16
CA GLY A 70 4.34 -11.45 -9.46
C GLY A 70 3.38 -11.30 -10.65
N ALA A 71 2.07 -11.20 -10.41
CA ALA A 71 1.09 -10.82 -11.41
C ALA A 71 0.76 -9.32 -11.29
N PRO A 72 0.77 -8.55 -12.39
CA PRO A 72 0.19 -7.22 -12.37
C PRO A 72 -1.29 -7.35 -12.04
N ALA A 73 -1.75 -6.63 -11.00
CA ALA A 73 -3.16 -6.59 -10.66
C ALA A 73 -3.96 -6.06 -11.87
N ALA A 74 -5.01 -6.78 -12.26
CA ALA A 74 -5.90 -6.34 -13.32
C ALA A 74 -6.69 -5.10 -12.87
N ASP A 75 -7.15 -4.27 -13.82
CA ASP A 75 -7.89 -3.04 -13.52
C ASP A 75 -9.09 -3.27 -12.58
N GLY A 76 -9.76 -4.42 -12.68
CA GLY A 76 -10.86 -4.80 -11.79
C GLY A 76 -10.45 -5.15 -10.36
N GLU A 77 -9.25 -5.70 -10.16
CA GLU A 77 -8.69 -5.98 -8.82
C GLU A 77 -8.25 -4.69 -8.14
N LEU A 78 -7.72 -3.73 -8.92
CA LEU A 78 -7.41 -2.37 -8.48
C LEU A 78 -8.68 -1.62 -8.05
N GLU A 79 -9.77 -1.75 -8.80
CA GLU A 79 -11.07 -1.17 -8.44
C GLU A 79 -11.66 -1.80 -7.18
N PHE A 80 -11.53 -3.13 -7.01
CA PHE A 80 -11.92 -3.83 -5.80
C PHE A 80 -11.12 -3.37 -4.58
N ALA A 81 -9.80 -3.29 -4.70
CA ALA A 81 -8.91 -2.81 -3.63
C ALA A 81 -9.27 -1.38 -3.20
N ALA A 82 -9.58 -0.50 -4.16
CA ALA A 82 -10.03 0.85 -3.89
C ALA A 82 -11.38 0.88 -3.14
N ARG A 83 -12.36 0.06 -3.55
CA ARG A 83 -13.66 -0.05 -2.87
C ARG A 83 -13.54 -0.63 -1.47
N LEU A 84 -12.71 -1.66 -1.29
CA LEU A 84 -12.46 -2.26 0.01
C LEU A 84 -11.82 -1.25 0.96
N ALA A 85 -10.81 -0.50 0.49
CA ALA A 85 -10.16 0.55 1.29
C ALA A 85 -11.11 1.70 1.64
N GLN A 86 -12.08 2.00 0.76
CA GLN A 86 -13.10 3.00 1.04
C GLN A 86 -14.12 2.52 2.07
N ALA A 87 -14.52 1.24 2.02
CA ALA A 87 -15.50 0.65 2.93
C ALA A 87 -14.89 0.33 4.30
N ASP A 88 -13.70 -0.27 4.33
CA ASP A 88 -13.00 -0.68 5.54
C ASP A 88 -11.46 -0.66 5.34
N PRO A 89 -10.81 0.46 5.72
CA PRO A 89 -9.36 0.58 5.69
C PRO A 89 -8.63 -0.44 6.59
N ALA A 90 -9.24 -0.85 7.70
CA ALA A 90 -8.62 -1.78 8.65
C ALA A 90 -8.59 -3.21 8.09
N ALA A 91 -9.70 -3.66 7.51
CA ALA A 91 -9.79 -4.95 6.81
C ALA A 91 -8.84 -5.01 5.61
N THR A 92 -8.72 -3.90 4.87
CA THR A 92 -7.76 -3.76 3.76
C THR A 92 -6.31 -3.97 4.24
N ASN A 93 -5.94 -3.32 5.35
CA ASN A 93 -4.61 -3.47 5.92
C ASN A 93 -4.36 -4.89 6.45
N ALA A 94 -5.36 -5.50 7.09
CA ALA A 94 -5.28 -6.88 7.55
C ALA A 94 -5.08 -7.88 6.40
N LEU A 95 -5.76 -7.68 5.27
CA LEU A 95 -5.58 -8.48 4.06
C LEU A 95 -4.17 -8.35 3.50
N ALA A 96 -3.64 -7.13 3.43
CA ALA A 96 -2.28 -6.90 2.96
C ALA A 96 -1.22 -7.58 3.85
N ILE A 97 -1.39 -7.53 5.17
CA ILE A 97 -0.54 -8.25 6.14
C ILE A 97 -0.66 -9.76 5.95
N TRP A 98 -1.86 -10.28 5.70
CA TRP A 98 -2.06 -11.70 5.44
C TRP A 98 -1.34 -12.14 4.15
N LEU A 99 -1.47 -11.37 3.06
CA LEU A 99 -0.75 -11.61 1.81
C LEU A 99 0.78 -11.61 2.02
N ASP A 100 1.29 -10.63 2.77
CA ASP A 100 2.72 -10.53 3.12
C ASP A 100 3.23 -11.80 3.81
N ARG A 101 2.46 -12.34 4.77
CA ARG A 101 2.82 -13.58 5.48
C ARG A 101 2.80 -14.82 4.60
N VAL A 102 1.83 -14.92 3.68
CA VAL A 102 1.70 -16.10 2.80
C VAL A 102 2.76 -16.08 1.70
N LEU A 103 3.18 -14.89 1.26
CA LEU A 103 4.20 -14.71 0.23
C LEU A 103 5.63 -14.69 0.80
N ALA A 104 5.81 -14.53 2.11
CA ALA A 104 7.11 -14.70 2.74
C ALA A 104 7.59 -16.14 2.50
N PRO A 105 8.83 -16.34 2.00
CA PRO A 105 9.38 -17.68 1.82
C PRO A 105 9.28 -18.43 3.14
N THR A 106 8.73 -19.64 3.10
CA THR A 106 8.61 -20.51 4.26
C THR A 106 10.01 -21.00 4.66
N GLU A 107 10.82 -20.16 5.30
CA GLU A 107 12.19 -20.48 5.75
C GLU A 107 12.20 -21.41 6.99
N LEU A 108 11.16 -22.21 7.20
CA LEU A 108 11.00 -23.07 8.38
C LEU A 108 10.68 -24.54 8.06
N ALA A 109 10.69 -24.96 6.78
CA ALA A 109 10.40 -26.36 6.42
C ALA A 109 11.65 -27.24 6.23
N GLU A 110 12.85 -26.67 6.04
CA GLU A 110 14.07 -27.41 5.68
C GLU A 110 15.13 -27.43 6.80
N ALA A 111 14.70 -27.58 8.07
CA ALA A 111 15.62 -27.73 9.20
C ALA A 111 15.16 -28.86 10.13
N GLY A 112 14.99 -30.07 9.59
CA GLY A 112 14.59 -31.22 10.42
C GLY A 112 14.46 -32.58 9.73
N ALA A 113 14.97 -32.77 8.53
CA ALA A 113 14.94 -34.07 7.86
C ALA A 113 16.36 -34.51 7.49
N GLY A 114 17.04 -35.18 8.42
CA GLY A 114 18.27 -35.90 8.10
C GLY A 114 19.26 -35.97 9.23
N GLN A 115 18.93 -36.68 10.31
CA GLN A 115 19.92 -37.34 11.17
C GLN A 115 19.19 -38.24 12.17
N ASP A 116 18.91 -39.49 11.78
CA ASP A 116 19.10 -40.64 12.68
C ASP A 116 19.05 -41.93 11.87
N GLY A 117 20.20 -42.58 11.72
CA GLY A 117 20.36 -43.75 10.88
C GLY A 117 21.81 -44.17 10.70
N ALA A 118 22.53 -44.36 11.80
CA ALA A 118 23.65 -45.30 11.91
C ALA A 118 24.21 -45.25 13.34
N GLN A 119 23.85 -46.23 14.19
CA GLN A 119 24.79 -47.10 14.93
C GLN A 119 24.09 -48.40 15.31
#